data_AF-G0L9A7-F1
#
_entry.id   AF-G0L9A7-F1
#
_cell.length_a   1.000
_cell.length_b   1.000
_cell.length_c   1.000
_cell.angle_alpha   90.00
_cell.angle_beta   90.00
_cell.angle_gamma   90.00
#
_symmetry.space_group_name_H-M   'P 1'
#
loop_
_entity.id
_entity.type
_entity.pdbx_description
1 polymer ?
#
loop_
_entity_poly.entity_id
_entity_poly.type
_entity_poly.pdbx_seq_one_letter_code
_entity_poly.pdbx_strand_id
1 'polypeptide(L)'
;MIVLLISAISCKEKAFSQEMSTEFCKGIKQLDLSNSSAENILKDMTQLGLDLRNNNPDKVKSIRNQIAQQIGTDDEMEVAYAFAVKFTGDLMENCPEYLTAVRKILPQKIDSNATVGYVSGKVESFLKEWQNEPLDKKYEMATDSIITYLGFCANYSENYPNLSYGDLSPQNDVHIYLLHNSDDYLKAFLVNTQLKGMGYKAVEFPRLPEITIKGFE
;
A
#
# COMPACT_ATOMS: atom_id res chain seq x y z
N MET A 1 -15.48 39.93 9.91
CA MET A 1 -15.22 38.80 10.83
C MET A 1 -15.49 37.48 10.08
N ILE A 2 -14.66 37.14 9.08
CA ILE A 2 -14.87 36.00 8.14
C ILE A 2 -13.64 35.07 8.08
N VAL A 3 -12.61 35.31 8.90
CA VAL A 3 -11.33 34.57 8.83
C VAL A 3 -11.22 33.41 9.86
N LEU A 4 -12.21 33.24 10.74
CA LEU A 4 -12.18 32.21 11.81
C LEU A 4 -13.02 30.95 11.52
N LEU A 5 -13.73 30.88 10.38
CA LEU A 5 -14.53 29.71 10.00
C LEU A 5 -13.78 28.71 9.12
N ILE A 6 -12.74 29.14 8.41
CA ILE A 6 -11.95 28.26 7.52
C ILE A 6 -11.03 27.34 8.34
N SER A 7 -10.53 27.80 9.49
CA SER A 7 -9.70 26.99 10.39
C SER A 7 -10.49 25.90 11.12
N ALA A 8 -11.76 26.14 11.47
CA ALA A 8 -12.60 25.14 12.14
C ALA A 8 -13.10 24.04 11.19
N ILE A 9 -13.32 24.36 9.91
CA ILE A 9 -13.69 23.38 8.88
C ILE A 9 -12.48 22.50 8.54
N SER A 10 -11.30 23.10 8.37
CA SER A 10 -10.03 22.37 8.17
C SER A 10 -9.67 21.48 9.37
N CYS A 11 -10.02 21.88 10.60
CA CYS A 11 -9.80 21.06 11.79
C CYS A 11 -10.76 19.86 11.90
N LYS A 12 -11.96 19.94 11.33
CA LYS A 12 -12.91 18.82 11.26
C LYS A 12 -12.56 17.82 10.14
N GLU A 13 -11.99 18.28 9.02
CA GLU A 13 -11.56 17.42 7.92
C GLU A 13 -10.41 16.47 8.28
N LYS A 14 -9.51 16.88 9.19
CA LYS A 14 -8.36 16.07 9.63
C LYS A 14 -8.72 14.95 10.63
N ALA A 15 -9.85 15.03 11.33
CA ALA A 15 -9.97 14.34 12.61
C ALA A 15 -10.27 12.83 12.59
N PHE A 16 -10.79 12.23 11.50
CA PHE A 16 -11.50 10.95 11.61
C PHE A 16 -10.93 9.72 10.86
N SER A 17 -10.32 9.87 9.67
CA SER A 17 -9.41 8.81 9.18
C SER A 17 -8.22 8.64 10.15
N GLN A 18 -7.83 9.75 10.78
CA GLN A 18 -6.91 9.79 11.91
C GLN A 18 -7.41 9.03 13.12
N GLU A 19 -8.71 9.06 13.45
CA GLU A 19 -9.24 8.29 14.59
C GLU A 19 -9.13 6.78 14.34
N MET A 20 -9.58 6.29 13.16
CA MET A 20 -9.46 4.86 12.84
C MET A 20 -8.02 4.40 12.65
N SER A 21 -7.16 5.19 11.99
CA SER A 21 -5.74 4.87 11.88
C SER A 21 -5.05 4.92 13.24
N THR A 22 -5.46 5.80 14.16
CA THR A 22 -4.97 5.84 15.54
C THR A 22 -5.41 4.60 16.33
N GLU A 23 -6.67 4.20 16.26
CA GLU A 23 -7.17 2.99 16.91
C GLU A 23 -6.46 1.74 16.37
N PHE A 24 -6.32 1.63 15.04
CA PHE A 24 -5.57 0.56 14.40
C PHE A 24 -4.10 0.56 14.85
N CYS A 25 -3.45 1.72 14.86
CA CYS A 25 -2.06 1.85 15.31
C CYS A 25 -1.86 1.45 16.77
N LYS A 26 -2.81 1.77 17.66
CA LYS A 26 -2.78 1.29 19.05
C LYS A 26 -2.82 -0.24 19.12
N GLY A 27 -3.63 -0.89 18.28
CA GLY A 27 -3.65 -2.34 18.15
C GLY A 27 -2.32 -2.90 17.66
N ILE A 28 -1.73 -2.30 16.61
CA ILE A 28 -0.43 -2.72 16.08
C ILE A 28 0.68 -2.65 17.14
N LYS A 29 0.67 -1.60 17.98
CA LYS A 29 1.65 -1.44 19.08
C LYS A 29 1.60 -2.55 20.13
N GLN A 30 0.51 -3.30 20.19
CA GLN A 30 0.34 -4.43 21.12
C GLN A 30 0.79 -5.77 20.53
N LEU A 31 1.09 -5.82 19.22
CA LEU A 31 1.54 -7.04 18.57
C LEU A 31 3.01 -7.34 18.93
N ASP A 32 3.31 -8.62 19.17
CA ASP A 32 4.70 -9.07 19.28
C ASP A 32 5.31 -9.17 17.88
N LEU A 33 5.82 -8.05 17.37
CA LEU A 33 6.49 -8.03 16.08
C LEU A 33 7.85 -8.74 16.11
N SER A 34 8.47 -8.98 17.27
CA SER A 34 9.83 -9.49 17.36
C SER A 34 9.89 -10.99 17.15
N ASN A 35 8.96 -11.73 17.76
CA ASN A 35 8.98 -13.19 17.77
C ASN A 35 7.93 -13.83 16.86
N SER A 36 7.01 -13.04 16.29
CA SER A 36 5.97 -13.57 15.40
C SER A 36 6.47 -13.80 13.97
N SER A 37 5.97 -14.86 13.34
CA SER A 37 6.14 -15.09 11.91
C SER A 37 5.40 -14.05 11.07
N ALA A 38 5.81 -13.87 9.81
CA ALA A 38 5.12 -12.99 8.86
C ALA A 38 3.62 -13.34 8.71
N GLU A 39 3.29 -14.63 8.67
CA GLU A 39 1.91 -15.11 8.59
C GLU A 39 1.08 -14.71 9.83
N ASN A 40 1.65 -14.87 11.04
CA ASN A 40 0.97 -14.50 12.27
C ASN A 40 0.76 -12.98 12.36
N ILE A 41 1.78 -12.19 12.01
CA ILE A 41 1.65 -10.72 11.97
C ILE A 41 0.54 -10.32 10.99
N LEU A 42 0.52 -10.88 9.78
CA LEU A 42 -0.51 -10.59 8.80
C LEU A 42 -1.91 -10.96 9.31
N LYS A 43 -2.04 -12.13 9.93
CA LYS A 43 -3.29 -12.58 10.54
C LYS A 43 -3.76 -11.62 11.63
N ASP A 44 -2.89 -11.22 12.54
CA ASP A 44 -3.23 -10.32 13.64
C ASP A 44 -3.59 -8.92 13.13
N MET A 45 -2.84 -8.40 12.15
CA MET A 45 -3.18 -7.13 11.48
C MET A 45 -4.55 -7.18 10.80
N THR A 46 -4.87 -8.30 10.15
CA THR A 46 -6.16 -8.51 9.50
C THR A 46 -7.28 -8.57 10.55
N GLN A 47 -7.06 -9.31 11.65
CA GLN A 47 -8.02 -9.41 12.74
C GLN A 47 -8.27 -8.05 13.40
N LEU A 48 -7.24 -7.24 13.64
CA LEU A 48 -7.39 -5.87 14.14
C LEU A 48 -8.29 -5.02 13.24
N GLY A 49 -8.14 -5.15 11.91
CA GLY A 49 -8.99 -4.44 10.95
C GLY A 49 -10.44 -4.90 11.00
N LEU A 50 -10.65 -6.22 11.11
CA LEU A 50 -11.99 -6.81 11.27
C LEU A 50 -12.65 -6.37 12.58
N ASP A 51 -11.92 -6.40 13.69
CA ASP A 51 -12.41 -5.99 15.01
C ASP A 51 -12.76 -4.50 15.02
N LEU A 52 -11.91 -3.65 14.42
CA LEU A 52 -12.18 -2.22 14.28
C LEU A 52 -13.49 -1.98 13.54
N ARG A 53 -13.71 -2.69 12.42
CA ARG A 53 -14.93 -2.61 11.62
C ARG A 53 -16.15 -3.12 12.39
N ASN A 54 -16.05 -4.30 12.98
CA ASN A 54 -17.19 -5.01 13.58
C ASN A 54 -17.62 -4.38 14.92
N ASN A 55 -16.68 -3.82 15.69
CA ASN A 55 -16.97 -3.18 16.97
C ASN A 55 -17.42 -1.71 16.82
N ASN A 56 -17.23 -1.10 15.65
CA ASN A 56 -17.58 0.30 15.39
C ASN A 56 -18.42 0.51 14.11
N PRO A 57 -19.51 -0.25 13.88
CA PRO A 57 -20.25 -0.20 12.62
C PRO A 57 -20.84 1.19 12.32
N ASP A 58 -21.34 1.89 13.34
CA ASP A 58 -21.87 3.25 13.21
C ASP A 58 -20.77 4.27 12.86
N LYS A 59 -19.57 4.10 13.44
CA LYS A 59 -18.42 4.96 13.09
C LYS A 59 -18.00 4.73 11.64
N VAL A 60 -17.88 3.48 11.21
CA VAL A 60 -17.54 3.13 9.82
C VAL A 60 -18.55 3.73 8.84
N LYS A 61 -19.85 3.59 9.12
CA LYS A 61 -20.92 4.19 8.30
C LYS A 61 -20.83 5.72 8.26
N SER A 62 -20.60 6.35 9.41
CA SER A 62 -20.42 7.80 9.51
C SER A 62 -19.22 8.29 8.70
N ILE A 63 -18.07 7.61 8.80
CA ILE A 63 -16.86 7.93 8.04
C ILE A 63 -17.11 7.83 6.55
N ARG A 64 -17.77 6.76 6.10
CA ARG A 64 -18.12 6.58 4.68
C ARG A 64 -18.97 7.75 4.16
N ASN A 65 -20.02 8.12 4.89
CA ASN A 65 -20.90 9.24 4.52
C ASN A 65 -20.16 10.58 4.49
N GLN A 66 -19.22 10.80 5.42
CA GLN A 66 -18.43 12.02 5.45
C GLN A 66 -17.44 12.09 4.28
N ILE A 67 -16.79 10.98 3.94
CA ILE A 67 -15.91 10.91 2.77
C ILE A 67 -16.71 11.23 1.52
N ALA A 68 -17.87 10.59 1.34
CA ALA A 68 -18.78 10.86 0.22
C ALA A 68 -19.12 12.34 0.09
N GLN A 69 -19.48 13.00 1.21
CA GLN A 69 -19.73 14.44 1.25
C GLN A 69 -18.49 15.28 0.89
N GLN A 70 -17.30 14.88 1.35
CA GLN A 70 -16.04 15.61 1.08
C GLN A 70 -15.62 15.53 -0.38
N ILE A 71 -15.74 14.36 -1.00
CA ILE A 71 -15.37 14.16 -2.40
C ILE A 71 -16.51 14.51 -3.38
N GLY A 72 -17.72 14.75 -2.86
CA GLY A 72 -18.88 15.17 -3.63
C GLY A 72 -19.50 14.04 -4.47
N THR A 73 -19.32 12.79 -4.08
CA THR A 73 -19.86 11.61 -4.76
C THR A 73 -20.33 10.56 -3.75
N ASP A 74 -21.35 9.79 -4.10
CA ASP A 74 -21.80 8.61 -3.36
C ASP A 74 -21.31 7.29 -4.01
N ASP A 75 -20.49 7.38 -5.06
CA ASP A 75 -19.90 6.21 -5.70
C ASP A 75 -19.06 5.40 -4.70
N GLU A 76 -19.41 4.13 -4.53
CA GLU A 76 -18.81 3.30 -3.47
C GLU A 76 -17.31 3.12 -3.65
N MET A 77 -16.84 3.02 -4.90
CA MET A 77 -15.44 2.81 -5.24
C MET A 77 -14.62 4.07 -4.99
N GLU A 78 -15.10 5.24 -5.43
CA GLU A 78 -14.43 6.51 -5.17
C GLU A 78 -14.34 6.82 -3.66
N VAL A 79 -15.39 6.51 -2.91
CA VAL A 79 -15.40 6.65 -1.44
C VAL A 79 -14.42 5.68 -0.78
N ALA A 80 -14.41 4.41 -1.19
CA ALA A 80 -13.47 3.41 -0.67
C ALA A 80 -12.02 3.77 -0.98
N TYR A 81 -11.77 4.28 -2.18
CA TYR A 81 -10.48 4.78 -2.61
C TYR A 81 -10.00 5.94 -1.74
N ALA A 82 -10.83 6.97 -1.58
CA ALA A 82 -10.50 8.13 -0.74
C ALA A 82 -10.24 7.70 0.72
N PHE A 83 -10.98 6.72 1.23
CA PHE A 83 -10.72 6.11 2.54
C PHE A 83 -9.34 5.43 2.58
N ALA A 84 -9.04 4.52 1.64
CA ALA A 84 -7.79 3.76 1.61
C ALA A 84 -6.55 4.67 1.51
N VAL A 85 -6.62 5.71 0.68
CA VAL A 85 -5.56 6.72 0.53
C VAL A 85 -5.30 7.45 1.85
N LYS A 86 -6.35 7.96 2.50
CA LYS A 86 -6.22 8.68 3.78
C LYS A 86 -5.74 7.77 4.89
N PHE A 87 -6.37 6.60 5.06
CA PHE A 87 -6.04 5.65 6.12
C PHE A 87 -4.60 5.13 6.00
N THR A 88 -4.17 4.74 4.80
CA THR A 88 -2.78 4.32 4.55
C THR A 88 -1.80 5.47 4.79
N GLY A 89 -2.10 6.67 4.28
CA GLY A 89 -1.26 7.85 4.49
C GLY A 89 -1.07 8.16 5.97
N ASP A 90 -2.16 8.20 6.73
CA ASP A 90 -2.13 8.48 8.17
C ASP A 90 -1.30 7.43 8.93
N LEU A 91 -1.44 6.14 8.62
CA LEU A 91 -0.66 5.06 9.24
C LEU A 91 0.84 5.14 8.90
N MET A 92 1.19 5.39 7.65
CA MET A 92 2.60 5.49 7.25
C MET A 92 3.28 6.72 7.88
N GLU A 93 2.56 7.84 8.02
CA GLU A 93 3.11 9.07 8.59
C GLU A 93 3.17 9.03 10.13
N ASN A 94 2.17 8.43 10.79
CA ASN A 94 1.99 8.57 12.24
C ASN A 94 2.11 7.25 13.04
N CYS A 95 2.33 6.11 12.38
CA CYS A 95 2.46 4.80 13.03
C CYS A 95 3.73 4.05 12.60
N PRO A 96 4.90 4.34 13.22
CA PRO A 96 6.16 3.65 12.91
C PRO A 96 6.09 2.13 13.05
N GLU A 97 5.29 1.63 14.00
CA GLU A 97 5.07 0.20 14.21
C GLU A 97 4.31 -0.44 13.05
N TYR A 98 3.40 0.30 12.39
CA TYR A 98 2.73 -0.17 11.18
C TYR A 98 3.73 -0.42 10.05
N LEU A 99 4.65 0.52 9.79
CA LEU A 99 5.69 0.33 8.76
C LEU A 99 6.59 -0.86 9.09
N THR A 100 6.90 -1.07 10.37
CA THR A 100 7.70 -2.21 10.83
C THR A 100 6.96 -3.53 10.62
N ALA A 101 5.67 -3.58 10.96
CA ALA A 101 4.81 -4.74 10.75
C ALA A 101 4.67 -5.06 9.25
N VAL A 102 4.38 -4.04 8.43
CA VAL A 102 4.30 -4.17 6.96
C VAL A 102 5.60 -4.74 6.40
N ARG A 103 6.76 -4.15 6.73
CA ARG A 103 8.06 -4.63 6.20
C ARG A 103 8.41 -6.06 6.63
N LYS A 104 7.90 -6.53 7.77
CA LYS A 104 8.06 -7.92 8.23
C LYS A 104 7.20 -8.92 7.47
N ILE A 105 6.05 -8.50 6.93
CA ILE A 105 5.16 -9.37 6.14
C ILE A 105 5.47 -9.34 4.64
N LEU A 106 6.22 -8.33 4.18
CA LEU A 106 6.73 -8.29 2.81
C LEU A 106 7.74 -9.42 2.56
N PRO A 107 7.92 -9.85 1.30
CA PRO A 107 9.01 -10.75 0.93
C PRO A 107 10.37 -10.21 1.40
N GLN A 108 11.30 -11.13 1.67
CA GLN A 108 12.64 -10.78 2.12
C GLN A 108 13.28 -9.77 1.17
N LYS A 109 13.86 -8.70 1.74
CA LYS A 109 14.59 -7.69 0.97
C LYS A 109 15.68 -8.37 0.13
N ILE A 110 15.74 -7.99 -1.13
CA ILE A 110 16.81 -8.39 -2.04
C ILE A 110 17.89 -7.31 -2.12
N ASP A 111 19.12 -7.73 -2.40
CA ASP A 111 20.21 -6.81 -2.71
C ASP A 111 20.07 -6.27 -4.14
N SER A 112 20.48 -5.02 -4.35
CA SER A 112 20.48 -4.43 -5.69
C SER A 112 21.58 -5.06 -6.55
N ASN A 113 21.22 -5.55 -7.73
CA ASN A 113 22.14 -5.81 -8.83
C ASN A 113 22.02 -4.71 -9.91
N ALA A 114 22.77 -4.79 -11.01
CA ALA A 114 22.75 -3.76 -12.05
C ALA A 114 21.37 -3.62 -12.72
N THR A 115 20.66 -4.74 -12.92
CA THR A 115 19.30 -4.76 -13.48
C THR A 115 18.29 -4.14 -12.52
N VAL A 116 18.27 -4.58 -11.26
CA VAL A 116 17.40 -4.04 -10.22
C VAL A 116 17.63 -2.54 -10.04
N GLY A 117 18.90 -2.12 -9.94
CA GLY A 117 19.25 -0.70 -9.78
C GLY A 117 18.83 0.16 -10.97
N TYR A 118 19.05 -0.33 -12.20
CA TYR A 118 18.62 0.39 -13.42
C TYR A 118 17.10 0.53 -13.48
N VAL A 119 16.37 -0.57 -13.34
CA VAL A 119 14.91 -0.58 -13.51
C VAL A 119 14.24 0.18 -12.36
N SER A 120 14.63 -0.07 -11.11
CA SER A 120 14.07 0.66 -9.96
C SER A 120 14.31 2.17 -10.08
N GLY A 121 15.51 2.61 -10.49
CA GLY A 121 15.80 4.04 -10.70
C GLY A 121 14.95 4.67 -11.80
N LYS A 122 14.62 3.93 -12.87
CA LYS A 122 13.69 4.38 -13.91
C LYS A 122 12.25 4.48 -13.39
N VAL A 123 11.79 3.48 -12.65
CA VAL A 123 10.45 3.48 -12.06
C VAL A 123 10.29 4.60 -11.02
N GLU A 124 11.30 4.85 -10.18
CA GLU A 124 11.26 5.97 -9.23
C GLU A 124 11.23 7.34 -9.93
N SER A 125 11.97 7.48 -11.04
CA SER A 125 11.91 8.70 -11.86
C SER A 125 10.52 8.88 -12.44
N PHE A 126 9.93 7.80 -12.96
CA PHE A 126 8.55 7.77 -13.43
C PHE A 126 7.56 8.16 -12.33
N LEU A 127 7.62 7.56 -11.14
CA LEU A 127 6.70 7.87 -10.03
C LEU A 127 6.71 9.37 -9.64
N LYS A 128 7.88 10.02 -9.73
CA LYS A 128 8.02 11.46 -9.49
C LYS A 128 7.37 12.31 -10.57
N GLU A 129 7.52 11.93 -11.84
CA GLU A 129 6.89 12.64 -12.97
C GLU A 129 5.36 12.59 -12.88
N TRP A 130 4.81 11.47 -12.42
CA TRP A 130 3.37 11.23 -12.32
C TRP A 130 2.84 11.44 -10.91
N GLN A 131 3.46 12.33 -10.12
CA GLN A 131 3.10 12.53 -8.71
C GLN A 131 1.64 12.94 -8.47
N ASN A 132 0.97 13.50 -9.49
CA ASN A 132 -0.42 13.97 -9.42
C ASN A 132 -1.45 12.90 -9.81
N GLU A 133 -1.01 11.73 -10.30
CA GLU A 133 -1.95 10.64 -10.63
C GLU A 133 -2.49 9.97 -9.35
N PRO A 134 -3.70 9.37 -9.43
CA PRO A 134 -4.20 8.47 -8.40
C PRO A 134 -3.20 7.34 -8.07
N LEU A 135 -3.02 7.01 -6.79
CA LEU A 135 -2.07 6.01 -6.30
C LEU A 135 -2.26 4.59 -6.86
N ASP A 136 -3.50 4.14 -7.02
CA ASP A 136 -3.85 2.88 -7.70
C ASP A 136 -3.35 2.87 -9.16
N LYS A 137 -3.58 3.96 -9.89
CA LYS A 137 -3.09 4.12 -11.26
C LYS A 137 -1.57 4.24 -11.30
N LYS A 138 -0.94 4.94 -10.33
CA LYS A 138 0.52 4.96 -10.21
C LYS A 138 1.08 3.54 -10.00
N TYR A 139 0.43 2.73 -9.17
CA TYR A 139 0.85 1.35 -8.92
C TYR A 139 0.72 0.48 -10.18
N GLU A 140 -0.40 0.60 -10.91
CA GLU A 140 -0.59 -0.05 -12.21
C GLU A 140 0.51 0.34 -13.20
N MET A 141 0.68 1.64 -13.46
CA MET A 141 1.64 2.13 -14.43
C MET A 141 3.08 1.84 -14.02
N ALA A 142 3.41 1.87 -12.72
CA ALA A 142 4.74 1.49 -12.24
C ALA A 142 5.01 0.00 -12.48
N THR A 143 3.99 -0.86 -12.29
CA THR A 143 4.08 -2.30 -12.57
C THR A 143 4.31 -2.57 -14.06
N ASP A 144 3.56 -1.90 -14.94
CA ASP A 144 3.76 -1.99 -16.40
C ASP A 144 5.13 -1.44 -16.84
N SER A 145 5.59 -0.39 -16.17
CA SER A 145 6.89 0.23 -16.43
C SER A 145 8.05 -0.69 -16.07
N ILE A 146 7.93 -1.53 -15.03
CA ILE A 146 8.94 -2.53 -14.68
C ILE A 146 9.15 -3.49 -15.85
N ILE A 147 8.07 -4.04 -16.41
CA ILE A 147 8.13 -4.95 -17.56
C ILE A 147 8.81 -4.26 -18.75
N THR A 148 8.39 -3.02 -19.01
CA THR A 148 8.92 -2.20 -20.11
C THR A 148 10.42 -1.94 -19.95
N TYR A 149 10.87 -1.50 -18.77
CA TYR A 149 12.27 -1.14 -18.52
C TYR A 149 13.20 -2.35 -18.41
N LEU A 150 12.70 -3.51 -17.99
CA LEU A 150 13.45 -4.76 -18.10
C LEU A 150 13.78 -5.08 -19.56
N GLY A 151 12.84 -4.84 -20.48
CA GLY A 151 13.08 -4.98 -21.92
C GLY A 151 14.16 -4.06 -22.48
N PHE A 152 14.48 -2.97 -21.79
CA PHE A 152 15.55 -2.03 -22.16
C PHE A 152 16.86 -2.24 -21.37
N CYS A 153 16.89 -3.14 -20.38
CA CYS A 153 18.06 -3.34 -19.54
C CYS A 153 19.08 -4.26 -20.23
N ALA A 154 20.19 -3.70 -20.70
CA ALA A 154 21.25 -4.47 -21.37
C ALA A 154 21.90 -5.55 -20.47
N ASN A 155 21.95 -5.31 -19.16
CA ASN A 155 22.60 -6.22 -18.19
C ASN A 155 21.66 -7.33 -17.67
N TYR A 156 20.41 -7.37 -18.15
CA TYR A 156 19.38 -8.30 -17.68
C TYR A 156 19.84 -9.75 -17.73
N SER A 157 20.38 -10.20 -18.86
CA SER A 157 20.85 -11.58 -19.04
C SER A 157 22.08 -11.93 -18.21
N GLU A 158 22.88 -10.94 -17.82
CA GLU A 158 24.08 -11.18 -16.99
C GLU A 158 23.71 -11.37 -15.51
N ASN A 159 22.73 -10.61 -15.02
CA ASN A 159 22.24 -10.75 -13.65
C ASN A 159 21.31 -11.96 -13.47
N TYR A 160 20.71 -12.44 -14.56
CA TYR A 160 19.78 -13.55 -14.54
C TYR A 160 20.10 -14.60 -15.64
N PRO A 161 21.27 -15.28 -15.54
CA PRO A 161 21.81 -16.11 -16.63
C PRO A 161 21.03 -17.39 -16.94
N ASN A 162 20.18 -17.85 -16.02
CA ASN A 162 19.46 -19.12 -16.12
C ASN A 162 17.92 -18.95 -16.18
N LEU A 163 17.43 -17.80 -16.67
CA LEU A 163 15.99 -17.56 -16.78
C LEU A 163 15.33 -18.56 -17.70
N SER A 164 14.33 -19.25 -17.16
CA SER A 164 13.43 -20.09 -17.95
C SER A 164 12.25 -19.27 -18.50
N TYR A 165 11.63 -19.75 -19.58
CA TYR A 165 10.44 -19.09 -20.12
C TYR A 165 9.32 -19.06 -19.06
N GLY A 166 8.81 -17.86 -18.76
CA GLY A 166 7.80 -17.65 -17.72
C GLY A 166 8.38 -17.41 -16.31
N ASP A 167 9.69 -17.38 -16.15
CA ASP A 167 10.33 -16.97 -14.90
C ASP A 167 10.18 -15.45 -14.70
N LEU A 168 9.49 -15.08 -13.63
CA LEU A 168 9.21 -13.68 -13.27
C LEU A 168 10.20 -13.14 -12.22
N SER A 169 11.24 -13.89 -11.85
CA SER A 169 12.22 -13.48 -10.83
C SER A 169 12.73 -12.05 -11.01
N PRO A 170 13.10 -11.57 -12.21
CA PRO A 170 13.63 -10.21 -12.38
C PRO A 170 12.58 -9.12 -12.14
N GLN A 171 11.32 -9.40 -12.52
CA GLN A 171 10.20 -8.50 -12.23
C GLN A 171 9.97 -8.47 -10.73
N ASN A 172 9.81 -9.64 -10.12
CA ASN A 172 9.55 -9.80 -8.69
C ASN A 172 10.64 -9.15 -7.84
N ASP A 173 11.90 -9.33 -8.21
CA ASP A 173 13.05 -8.70 -7.57
C ASP A 173 12.95 -7.18 -7.57
N VAL A 174 12.64 -6.57 -8.72
CA VAL A 174 12.44 -5.11 -8.81
C VAL A 174 11.27 -4.66 -7.93
N HIS A 175 10.15 -5.37 -7.96
CA HIS A 175 9.00 -5.07 -7.11
C HIS A 175 9.37 -5.12 -5.62
N ILE A 176 10.00 -6.21 -5.19
CA ILE A 176 10.45 -6.40 -3.80
C ILE A 176 11.43 -5.29 -3.41
N TYR A 177 12.38 -4.97 -4.28
CA TYR A 177 13.32 -3.88 -4.04
C TYR A 177 12.60 -2.53 -3.86
N LEU A 178 11.65 -2.19 -4.73
CA LEU A 178 10.89 -0.94 -4.63
C LEU A 178 10.02 -0.89 -3.36
N LEU A 179 9.37 -1.99 -2.98
CA LEU A 179 8.59 -2.07 -1.74
C LEU A 179 9.42 -1.77 -0.48
N HIS A 180 10.71 -2.10 -0.49
CA HIS A 180 11.61 -1.87 0.64
C HIS A 180 12.32 -0.51 0.61
N ASN A 181 12.44 0.13 -0.57
CA ASN A 181 13.29 1.31 -0.74
C ASN A 181 12.56 2.56 -1.27
N SER A 182 11.32 2.45 -1.73
CA SER A 182 10.52 3.57 -2.25
C SER A 182 9.22 3.73 -1.48
N ASP A 183 9.12 4.78 -0.67
CA ASP A 183 7.91 5.07 0.13
C ASP A 183 6.68 5.34 -0.75
N ASP A 184 6.87 5.99 -1.90
CA ASP A 184 5.79 6.23 -2.87
C ASP A 184 5.26 4.93 -3.46
N TYR A 185 6.17 4.02 -3.85
CA TYR A 185 5.79 2.72 -4.37
C TYR A 185 5.09 1.87 -3.31
N LEU A 186 5.63 1.84 -2.09
CA LEU A 186 5.04 1.15 -0.94
C LEU A 186 3.64 1.68 -0.62
N LYS A 187 3.46 3.01 -0.60
CA LYS A 187 2.15 3.63 -0.34
C LYS A 187 1.13 3.26 -1.40
N ALA A 188 1.53 3.30 -2.67
CA ALA A 188 0.68 2.93 -3.80
C ALA A 188 0.27 1.44 -3.73
N PHE A 189 1.21 0.56 -3.42
CA PHE A 189 0.96 -0.87 -3.17
C PHE A 189 -0.04 -1.08 -2.02
N LEU A 190 0.15 -0.43 -0.88
CA LEU A 190 -0.71 -0.60 0.29
C LEU A 190 -2.15 -0.13 0.05
N VAL A 191 -2.34 0.99 -0.67
CA VAL A 191 -3.67 1.46 -1.08
C VAL A 191 -4.34 0.42 -1.98
N ASN A 192 -3.61 -0.10 -2.97
CA ASN A 192 -4.09 -1.15 -3.86
C ASN A 192 -4.48 -2.43 -3.10
N THR A 193 -3.67 -2.87 -2.13
CA THR A 193 -4.00 -4.03 -1.27
C THR A 193 -5.21 -3.77 -0.39
N GLN A 194 -5.40 -2.56 0.14
CA GLN A 194 -6.59 -2.22 0.92
C GLN A 194 -7.86 -2.27 0.08
N LEU A 195 -7.84 -1.74 -1.15
CA LEU A 195 -8.96 -1.84 -2.09
C LEU A 195 -9.33 -3.29 -2.37
N LYS A 196 -8.32 -4.14 -2.61
CA LYS A 196 -8.51 -5.59 -2.78
C LYS A 196 -9.17 -6.22 -1.54
N GLY A 197 -8.69 -5.89 -0.34
CA GLY A 197 -9.24 -6.38 0.92
C GLY A 197 -10.68 -5.91 1.20
N MET A 198 -11.11 -4.82 0.58
CA MET A 198 -12.49 -4.33 0.62
C MET A 198 -13.39 -4.96 -0.46
N GLY A 199 -12.84 -5.83 -1.31
CA GLY A 199 -13.57 -6.50 -2.40
C GLY A 199 -13.64 -5.72 -3.71
N TYR A 200 -12.88 -4.64 -3.85
CA TYR A 200 -12.81 -3.88 -5.10
C TYR A 200 -11.73 -4.43 -6.04
N LYS A 201 -11.90 -4.16 -7.33
CA LYS A 201 -10.89 -4.49 -8.34
C LYS A 201 -9.60 -3.73 -8.02
N ALA A 202 -8.50 -4.47 -7.96
CA ALA A 202 -7.16 -3.97 -7.68
C ALA A 202 -6.15 -4.63 -8.64
N VAL A 203 -5.00 -4.00 -8.83
CA VAL A 203 -3.90 -4.53 -9.62
C VAL A 203 -3.28 -5.70 -8.86
N GLU A 204 -3.14 -6.86 -9.51
CA GLU A 204 -2.47 -8.00 -8.90
C GLU A 204 -0.96 -7.78 -8.84
N PHE A 205 -0.35 -8.14 -7.71
CA PHE A 205 1.10 -8.22 -7.63
C PHE A 205 1.57 -9.34 -8.57
N PRO A 206 2.62 -9.15 -9.41
CA PRO A 206 3.11 -10.22 -10.26
C PRO A 206 3.57 -11.38 -9.37
N ARG A 207 2.82 -12.49 -9.46
CA ARG A 207 2.91 -13.72 -8.64
C ARG A 207 4.01 -13.67 -7.57
N LEU A 208 3.61 -13.37 -6.33
CA LEU A 208 4.46 -13.70 -5.18
C LEU A 208 4.82 -15.20 -5.28
N PRO A 209 6.08 -15.62 -5.05
CA PRO A 209 6.34 -17.01 -4.73
C PRO A 209 5.41 -17.35 -3.55
N GLU A 210 4.53 -18.34 -3.73
CA GLU A 210 3.36 -18.65 -2.89
C GLU A 210 3.54 -18.27 -1.40
N ILE A 211 3.26 -17.01 -1.06
CA ILE A 211 2.71 -16.69 0.24
C ILE A 211 1.23 -16.94 0.02
N THR A 212 0.83 -18.19 0.22
CA THR A 212 -0.58 -18.53 0.33
C THR A 212 -1.09 -17.78 1.55
N ILE A 213 -1.60 -16.56 1.36
CA ILE A 213 -2.35 -15.87 2.39
C ILE A 213 -3.70 -16.60 2.48
N LYS A 214 -3.70 -17.76 3.16
CA LYS A 214 -4.91 -18.47 3.56
C LYS A 214 -5.62 -17.62 4.60
N GLY A 215 -6.34 -16.62 4.14
CA GLY A 215 -7.00 -15.63 4.98
C GLY A 215 -7.73 -14.51 4.24
N PHE A 216 -7.57 -14.42 2.91
CA PHE A 216 -8.33 -13.53 2.03
C PHE A 216 -9.18 -14.31 1.00
N GLU A 217 -9.67 -15.49 1.38
CA GLU A 217 -10.78 -16.16 0.67
C GLU A 217 -12.12 -15.78 1.31
#